data_AF-A0A812H3A1-F1
#
_entry.id   AF-A0A812H3A1-F1
#
_cell.length_a   1.000
_cell.length_b   1.000
_cell.length_c   1.000
_cell.angle_alpha   90.00
_cell.angle_beta   90.00
_cell.angle_gamma   90.00
#
_symmetry.space_group_name_H-M   'P 1'
#
loop_
_entity.id
_entity.type
_entity.pdbx_description
1 polymer ?
#
loop_
_entity_poly.entity_id
_entity_poly.type
_entity_poly.pdbx_seq_one_letter_code
_entity_poly.pdbx_strand_id
1 'polypeptide(L)'
;MAKALKIESGRYLNMDHVVTFSLANETIEVTSTIQAFTSIHIGIKGKTDYADYFVSIQEFHRIKRELCDYMGIDEPTLIVD
;
A
#
# COMPACT_ATOMS: atom_id res chain seq x y z
N MET A 1 -18.57 5.72 6.07
CA MET A 1 -17.93 6.76 5.23
C MET A 1 -16.78 6.09 4.53
N ALA A 2 -16.71 6.17 3.20
CA ALA A 2 -15.59 5.59 2.46
C ALA A 2 -14.28 6.22 2.92
N LYS A 3 -13.28 5.39 3.27
CA LYS A 3 -11.97 5.88 3.70
C LYS A 3 -11.04 5.94 2.49
N ALA A 4 -10.46 7.11 2.23
CA ALA A 4 -9.51 7.30 1.14
C ALA A 4 -8.08 7.34 1.69
N LEU A 5 -7.21 6.45 1.19
CA LEU A 5 -5.78 6.45 1.49
C LEU A 5 -5.05 7.30 0.45
N LYS A 6 -4.31 8.31 0.88
CA LYS A 6 -3.40 9.06 0.00
C LYS A 6 -2.17 8.20 -0.29
N ILE A 7 -1.87 7.97 -1.57
CA ILE A 7 -0.62 7.33 -2.01
C ILE A 7 0.41 8.41 -2.32
N GLU A 8 0.05 9.34 -3.21
CA GLU A 8 0.88 10.49 -3.59
C GLU A 8 0.02 11.71 -3.94
N SER A 9 0.64 12.81 -4.35
CA SER A 9 -0.09 14.01 -4.74
C SER A 9 -1.02 13.73 -5.93
N GLY A 10 -2.33 13.89 -5.72
CA GLY A 10 -3.34 13.65 -6.76
C GLY A 10 -3.77 12.20 -6.92
N ARG A 11 -3.25 11.27 -6.12
CA ARG A 11 -3.62 9.85 -6.20
C ARG A 11 -4.07 9.29 -4.85
N TYR A 12 -5.30 8.78 -4.85
CA TYR A 12 -5.98 8.26 -3.68
C TYR A 12 -6.55 6.88 -3.98
N LEU A 13 -6.45 5.99 -2.99
CA LEU A 13 -7.01 4.65 -3.01
C LEU A 13 -8.29 4.64 -2.16
N ASN A 14 -9.40 4.20 -2.73
CA ASN A 14 -10.60 3.94 -1.94
C ASN A 14 -10.44 2.62 -1.19
N MET A 15 -10.32 2.71 0.14
CA MET A 15 -10.00 1.58 1.01
C MET A 15 -11.16 0.59 1.14
N ASP A 16 -12.40 1.03 0.86
CA ASP A 16 -13.57 0.15 0.81
C ASP A 16 -13.48 -0.91 -0.30
N HIS A 17 -12.59 -0.72 -1.28
CA HIS A 17 -12.39 -1.67 -2.39
C HIS A 17 -11.11 -2.52 -2.25
N VAL A 18 -10.32 -2.33 -1.20
CA VAL A 18 -9.12 -3.14 -0.95
C VAL A 18 -9.55 -4.53 -0.49
N VAL A 19 -9.15 -5.56 -1.26
CA VAL A 19 -9.45 -6.96 -0.96
C VAL A 19 -8.32 -7.60 -0.17
N THR A 20 -7.10 -7.41 -0.67
CA THR A 20 -5.87 -7.94 -0.07
C THR A 20 -4.76 -6.92 -0.24
N PHE A 21 -3.76 -6.97 0.65
CA PHE A 21 -2.48 -6.33 0.41
C PHE A 21 -1.34 -7.23 0.89
N SER A 22 -0.19 -7.16 0.22
CA SER A 22 1.02 -7.87 0.61
C SER A 22 2.12 -6.87 0.96
N LEU A 23 2.95 -7.23 1.94
CA LEU A 23 4.05 -6.40 2.42
C LEU A 23 5.36 -7.13 2.14
N ALA A 24 6.18 -6.55 1.27
CA ALA A 24 7.57 -6.92 1.09
C ALA A 24 8.48 -5.83 1.67
N ASN A 25 9.79 -6.11 1.80
CA ASN A 25 10.75 -5.19 2.44
C ASN A 25 10.67 -3.75 1.89
N GLU A 26 10.36 -3.58 0.60
CA GLU A 26 10.46 -2.29 -0.09
C GLU A 26 9.26 -1.99 -1.00
N THR A 27 8.26 -2.87 -1.01
CA THR A 27 7.04 -2.75 -1.82
C THR A 27 5.79 -3.17 -1.03
N ILE A 28 4.69 -2.48 -1.30
CA ILE A 28 3.34 -2.85 -0.87
C ILE A 28 2.55 -3.16 -2.13
N GLU A 29 2.00 -4.35 -2.24
CA GLU A 29 1.05 -4.70 -3.29
C GLU A 29 -0.37 -4.57 -2.73
N VAL A 30 -1.25 -3.88 -3.44
CA VAL A 30 -2.67 -3.73 -3.06
C VAL A 30 -3.55 -4.25 -4.17
N THR A 31 -4.42 -5.20 -3.86
CA THR A 31 -5.39 -5.79 -4.78
C THR A 31 -6.77 -5.17 -4.55
N SER A 32 -7.41 -4.69 -5.61
CA SER A 32 -8.72 -4.05 -5.57
C SER A 32 -9.79 -4.84 -6.31
N THR A 33 -11.05 -4.74 -5.86
CA THR A 33 -12.22 -5.32 -6.56
C THR A 33 -12.56 -4.63 -7.88
N ILE A 34 -12.01 -3.44 -8.14
CA ILE A 34 -12.35 -2.64 -9.31
C ILE A 34 -11.47 -3.07 -10.50
N GLN A 35 -12.12 -3.64 -11.53
CA GLN A 35 -11.52 -4.31 -12.70
C GLN A 35 -10.43 -3.54 -13.48
N ALA A 36 -10.23 -2.24 -13.25
CA ALA A 36 -9.24 -1.44 -13.98
C ALA A 36 -7.81 -1.53 -13.40
N PHE A 37 -7.65 -1.94 -12.14
CA PHE A 37 -6.35 -2.09 -11.49
C PHE A 37 -6.38 -3.34 -10.61
N THR A 38 -6.06 -4.49 -11.22
CA THR A 38 -6.07 -5.79 -10.52
C THR A 38 -5.11 -5.79 -9.33
N SER A 39 -3.97 -5.10 -9.44
CA SER A 39 -3.04 -4.83 -8.35
C SER A 39 -2.33 -3.48 -8.55
N ILE A 40 -1.95 -2.85 -7.44
CA ILE A 40 -1.16 -1.61 -7.38
C ILE A 40 0.07 -1.87 -6.54
N HIS A 41 1.25 -1.59 -7.08
CA HIS A 41 2.52 -1.70 -6.37
C HIS A 41 3.02 -0.32 -5.93
N ILE A 42 3.19 -0.14 -4.62
CA ILE A 42 3.74 1.07 -4.01
C ILE A 42 5.15 0.73 -3.54
N GLY A 43 6.16 1.37 -4.11
CA GLY A 43 7.57 1.13 -3.81
C GLY A 43 8.25 2.31 -3.12
N ILE A 44 9.34 2.01 -2.41
CA ILE A 44 10.21 3.05 -1.85
C ILE A 44 11.13 3.60 -2.95
N LYS A 45 11.13 4.91 -3.15
CA LYS A 45 11.97 5.60 -4.13
C LYS A 45 13.46 5.29 -3.90
N GLY A 46 14.11 4.77 -4.94
CA GLY A 46 15.55 4.45 -4.92
C GLY A 46 15.92 3.15 -4.20
N LYS A 47 14.93 2.32 -3.84
CA LYS A 47 15.15 1.00 -3.22
C LYS A 47 14.66 -0.15 -4.08
N THR A 48 13.50 0.01 -4.71
CA THR A 48 12.98 -0.94 -5.70
C THR A 48 13.10 -0.36 -7.11
N ASP A 49 13.36 -1.25 -8.08
CA ASP A 49 13.34 -0.94 -9.52
C ASP A 49 11.96 -1.11 -10.14
N TYR A 50 11.03 -1.79 -9.43
CA TYR A 50 9.68 -2.06 -9.90
C TYR A 50 8.62 -1.62 -8.89
N ALA A 51 7.82 -0.63 -9.28
CA ALA A 51 6.60 -0.22 -8.62
C ALA A 51 5.76 0.63 -9.59
N ASP A 52 4.44 0.64 -9.41
CA ASP A 52 3.54 1.57 -10.10
C ASP A 52 3.72 2.99 -9.57
N TYR A 53 3.96 3.12 -8.25
CA TYR A 53 4.14 4.40 -7.56
C TYR A 53 5.36 4.37 -6.64
N PHE A 54 6.14 5.45 -6.67
CA PHE A 54 7.33 5.60 -5.84
C PHE A 54 7.11 6.66 -4.77
N VAL A 55 7.22 6.28 -3.50
CA VAL A 55 7.03 7.17 -2.34
C VAL A 55 8.30 7.26 -1.51
N SER A 56 8.38 8.26 -0.62
CA SER A 56 9.46 8.32 0.37
C SER A 56 9.31 7.18 1.38
N ILE A 57 10.40 6.83 2.07
CA ILE A 57 10.34 5.80 3.13
C ILE A 57 9.35 6.18 4.25
N GLN A 58 9.21 7.48 4.55
CA GLN A 58 8.27 7.97 5.56
C GLN A 58 6.82 7.77 5.11
N GLU A 59 6.52 8.11 3.86
CA GLU A 59 5.18 7.89 3.29
C GLU A 59 4.86 6.40 3.15
N PHE A 60 5.85 5.57 2.81
CA PHE A 60 5.70 4.12 2.77
C PHE A 60 5.26 3.54 4.12
N HIS A 61 5.96 3.89 5.21
CA HIS A 61 5.58 3.46 6.55
C HIS A 61 4.21 4.01 6.99
N ARG A 62 3.87 5.25 6.60
CA ARG A 62 2.54 5.82 6.85
C ARG A 62 1.44 5.01 6.14
N ILE A 63 1.61 4.72 4.85
CA ILE A 63 0.69 3.95 4.02
C ILE A 63 0.50 2.56 4.61
N LYS A 64 1.60 1.88 4.96
CA LYS A 64 1.58 0.56 5.61
C LYS A 64 0.74 0.58 6.88
N ARG A 65 1.00 1.53 7.79
CA ARG A 65 0.24 1.65 9.05
C ARG A 65 -1.24 1.91 8.81
N GLU A 66 -1.59 2.84 7.92
CA GLU A 66 -2.99 3.16 7.64
C GLU A 66 -3.78 1.99 7.01
N LEU A 67 -3.11 1.13 6.22
CA LEU A 67 -3.69 -0.11 5.70
C LEU A 67 -3.93 -1.13 6.82
N CYS A 68 -2.95 -1.35 7.69
CA CYS A 68 -3.08 -2.24 8.86
C CYS A 68 -4.19 -1.77 9.80
N ASP A 69 -4.19 -0.48 10.17
CA ASP A 69 -5.20 0.15 11.04
C ASP A 69 -6.61 -0.02 10.47
N TYR A 70 -6.75 0.04 9.15
CA TYR A 70 -8.05 -0.11 8.50
C TYR A 70 -8.55 -1.54 8.48
N MET A 71 -7.66 -2.49 8.24
CA MET A 71 -7.98 -3.92 8.28
C MET A 71 -8.11 -4.46 9.71
N GLY A 72 -7.77 -3.65 10.72
CA GLY A 72 -7.83 -4.04 12.13
C GLY A 72 -6.82 -5.14 12.47
N ILE A 73 -5.67 -5.14 11.79
CA ILE A 73 -4.58 -6.11 12.02
C ILE A 73 -3.36 -5.39 12.57
N ASP A 74 -2.59 -6.10 13.41
CA ASP A 74 -1.30 -5.60 13.84
C ASP A 74 -0.34 -5.52 12.65
N GLU A 75 0.51 -4.49 12.64
CA GLU A 75 1.53 -4.35 11.62
C GLU A 75 2.49 -5.54 11.71
N PRO A 76 2.60 -6.39 10.66
CA PRO A 76 3.52 -7.49 10.71
C PRO A 76 4.94 -6.92 10.81
N THR A 77 5.60 -7.22 11.93
CA THR A 77 7.05 -7.20 12.02
C THR A 77 7.52 -8.25 11.03
N LEU A 78 8.05 -7.79 9.89
CA LEU A 78 8.63 -8.60 8.82
C LEU A 78 9.05 -9.99 9.34
N ILE A 79 8.31 -11.03 8.98
CA ILE A 79 8.84 -12.39 9.12
C ILE A 79 9.90 -12.45 8.03
N VAL A 80 11.13 -12.24 8.48
CA VAL A 80 12.34 -12.46 7.71
C VAL A 80 12.46 -13.97 7.59
N ASP A 81 12.17 -14.50 6.41
CA ASP A 81 12.76 -15.75 5.93
C ASP A 81 13.53 -15.43 4.64
#